data_AF-A0A519GDY8-F1
#
_entry.id   AF-A0A519GDY8-F1
#
_cell.length_a   1.000
_cell.length_b   1.000
_cell.length_c   1.000
_cell.angle_alpha   90.00
_cell.angle_beta   90.00
_cell.angle_gamma   90.00
#
_symmetry.space_group_name_H-M   'P 1'
#
loop_
_entity.id
_entity.type
_entity.pdbx_description
1 polymer ?
#
loop_
_entity_poly.entity_id
_entity_poly.type
_entity_poly.pdbx_seq_one_letter_code
_entity_poly.pdbx_strand_id
1 'polypeptide(L)'
;ASPVLHGINYLLGELDEKYLTTLREFGGLQSYPSRSKDPDPVDYSTGSVGIGATAPIWGAIARRYVDTTIGGAGTGRQYSLVGDAELDEGAVWEAILDTSVSELGEIVWIVDLNRQSLDRVVPNIAAGRLEAMFSAAGWQVITVKFGTLLESLFTQAGGTALRTRILDMPNPEYQRLLRCDAEQVRVRLPGDGPDAAAIASLIAGLDDDTLLNAIRNLGGHDLDALRAAYAQIDDTRPTVIIAYTIKGRGLPTQGHPQNHSSLLTVEQYEQLAAELGMDPNNPWARFDADSTAGRVCAASAEWLTRDPVDLATPPAVPADIGRTPTGTSTTQAALGRVLLDLSRQAPDAAKRVVTVSPDVSSTTNLAGWLNKVGVWSPNERRNWFDDDAETIMHWREKPTGQHMELGIAETNLVGLIGELGATWSRWGQPLFPIGVMYDPFVERALEPWSYGIYAGGQSILVGTPSGVTLAAEG
;
A
#
# COMPACT_ATOMS: atom_id res chain seq x y z
N ALA A 1 0.19 12.32 -0.47
CA ALA A 1 0.32 13.12 -1.71
C ALA A 1 -1.01 13.15 -2.49
N SER A 2 -2.16 13.40 -1.84
CA SER A 2 -3.48 13.39 -2.51
C SER A 2 -3.61 14.37 -3.69
N PRO A 3 -2.97 15.58 -3.68
CA PRO A 3 -3.11 16.49 -4.83
C PRO A 3 -2.57 15.90 -6.13
N VAL A 4 -1.60 14.98 -6.07
CA VAL A 4 -1.08 14.29 -7.25
C VAL A 4 -2.14 13.35 -7.84
N LEU A 5 -2.84 12.58 -6.99
CA LEU A 5 -3.92 11.70 -7.43
C LEU A 5 -5.05 12.50 -8.09
N HIS A 6 -5.56 13.53 -7.41
CA HIS A 6 -6.65 14.37 -7.93
C HIS A 6 -6.25 15.09 -9.22
N GLY A 7 -5.00 15.57 -9.31
CA GLY A 7 -4.47 16.18 -10.52
C GLY A 7 -4.42 15.20 -11.70
N ILE A 8 -3.99 13.95 -11.46
CA ILE A 8 -4.01 12.89 -12.49
C ILE A 8 -5.45 12.60 -12.90
N ASN A 9 -6.36 12.37 -11.96
CA ASN A 9 -7.78 12.10 -12.25
C ASN A 9 -8.44 13.26 -13.01
N TYR A 10 -8.09 14.52 -12.69
CA TYR A 10 -8.53 15.68 -13.46
C TYR A 10 -8.02 15.64 -14.91
N LEU A 11 -6.74 15.34 -15.12
CA LEU A 11 -6.15 15.24 -16.46
C LEU A 11 -6.72 14.07 -17.28
N LEU A 12 -7.13 12.99 -16.61
CA LEU A 12 -7.81 11.83 -17.22
C LEU A 12 -9.31 12.08 -17.46
N GLY A 13 -9.88 13.16 -16.92
CA GLY A 13 -11.29 13.51 -17.09
C GLY A 13 -12.24 12.90 -16.05
N GLU A 14 -11.69 12.23 -15.03
CA GLU A 14 -12.43 11.60 -13.93
C GLU A 14 -12.80 12.57 -12.80
N LEU A 15 -12.19 13.77 -12.77
CA LEU A 15 -12.48 14.82 -11.80
C LEU A 15 -12.95 16.10 -12.50
N ASP A 16 -14.05 16.67 -12.02
CA ASP A 16 -14.55 17.99 -12.44
C ASP A 16 -13.69 19.11 -11.86
N GLU A 17 -13.34 20.10 -12.68
CA GLU A 17 -12.49 21.24 -12.33
C GLU A 17 -12.98 21.98 -11.08
N LYS A 18 -14.30 22.05 -10.86
CA LYS A 18 -14.88 22.76 -9.71
C LYS A 18 -14.37 22.26 -8.35
N TYR A 19 -13.86 21.03 -8.29
CA TYR A 19 -13.33 20.45 -7.07
C TYR A 19 -11.87 20.85 -6.78
N LEU A 20 -11.10 21.31 -7.77
CA LEU A 20 -9.66 21.59 -7.61
C LEU A 20 -9.38 22.73 -6.61
N THR A 21 -10.34 23.63 -6.40
CA THR A 21 -10.25 24.70 -5.39
C THR A 21 -10.73 24.27 -4.01
N THR A 22 -11.25 23.05 -3.85
CA THR A 22 -11.96 22.60 -2.63
C THR A 22 -11.13 21.65 -1.77
N LEU A 23 -9.83 21.54 -2.02
CA LEU A 23 -8.93 20.69 -1.27
C LEU A 23 -8.96 21.04 0.23
N ARG A 24 -9.38 20.08 1.05
CA ARG A 24 -9.56 20.18 2.51
C ARG A 24 -10.74 21.05 2.95
N GLU A 25 -11.64 21.38 2.03
CA GLU A 25 -12.90 22.05 2.35
C GLU A 25 -13.99 21.05 2.72
N PHE A 26 -14.97 21.49 3.52
CA PHE A 26 -16.11 20.65 3.87
C PHE A 26 -16.95 20.34 2.63
N GLY A 27 -17.06 19.06 2.27
CA GLY A 27 -17.73 18.61 1.04
C GLY A 27 -16.86 18.69 -0.21
N GLY A 28 -15.58 19.06 -0.08
CA GLY A 28 -14.58 19.08 -1.15
C GLY A 28 -13.63 17.88 -1.13
N LEU A 29 -12.55 17.99 -1.90
CA LEU A 29 -11.50 16.97 -1.99
C LEU A 29 -10.85 16.73 -0.62
N GLN A 30 -10.62 15.46 -0.27
CA GLN A 30 -10.05 15.09 1.02
C GLN A 30 -8.54 15.36 1.09
N SER A 31 -8.05 15.58 2.31
CA SER A 31 -6.60 15.69 2.60
C SER A 31 -5.81 14.44 2.19
N TYR A 32 -6.49 13.29 2.22
CA TYR A 32 -5.97 11.98 1.89
C TYR A 32 -7.03 11.24 1.07
N PRO A 33 -6.63 10.47 0.04
CA PRO A 33 -7.57 9.75 -0.81
C PRO A 33 -8.57 8.94 0.00
N SER A 34 -9.84 9.07 -0.33
CA SER A 34 -10.96 8.48 0.38
C SER A 34 -11.99 7.91 -0.57
N ARG A 35 -12.14 6.59 -0.56
CA ARG A 35 -13.13 5.88 -1.40
C ARG A 35 -14.57 6.32 -1.17
N SER A 36 -14.89 6.75 0.04
CA SER A 36 -16.26 7.05 0.47
C SER A 36 -16.60 8.54 0.41
N LYS A 37 -15.60 9.42 0.23
CA LYS A 37 -15.78 10.87 0.35
C LYS A 37 -15.27 11.67 -0.84
N ASP A 38 -14.24 11.19 -1.55
CA ASP A 38 -13.75 11.88 -2.72
C ASP A 38 -14.71 11.70 -3.92
N PRO A 39 -14.88 12.73 -4.75
CA PRO A 39 -15.74 12.68 -5.93
C PRO A 39 -15.07 11.96 -7.12
N ASP A 40 -13.74 11.84 -7.13
CA ASP A 40 -12.98 11.10 -8.12
C ASP A 40 -12.70 9.65 -7.68
N PRO A 41 -12.36 8.75 -8.63
CA PRO A 41 -12.09 7.36 -8.31
C PRO A 41 -10.89 7.17 -7.37
N VAL A 42 -11.14 6.44 -6.27
CA VAL A 42 -10.12 6.01 -5.30
C VAL A 42 -10.29 4.51 -5.05
N ASP A 43 -9.22 3.74 -5.22
CA ASP A 43 -9.24 2.28 -5.02
C ASP A 43 -9.17 1.90 -3.54
N TYR A 44 -8.26 2.56 -2.82
CA TYR A 44 -7.98 2.35 -1.40
C TYR A 44 -7.90 3.69 -0.70
N SER A 45 -8.56 3.79 0.46
CA SER A 45 -8.36 4.96 1.31
C SER A 45 -6.95 4.90 1.89
N THR A 46 -6.24 6.03 1.88
CA THR A 46 -4.92 6.16 2.53
C THR A 46 -4.89 7.35 3.49
N GLY A 47 -3.79 7.55 4.23
CA GLY A 47 -3.61 8.67 5.15
C GLY A 47 -3.40 8.29 6.61
N SER A 48 -3.92 7.14 7.07
CA SER A 48 -3.37 6.48 8.26
C SER A 48 -2.14 5.69 7.81
N VAL A 49 -0.97 6.13 8.28
CA VAL A 49 0.34 5.65 7.86
C VAL A 49 0.47 4.17 8.23
N GLY A 50 0.96 3.35 7.30
CA GLY A 50 1.09 1.90 7.46
C GLY A 50 -0.22 1.13 7.21
N ILE A 51 -1.38 1.62 7.68
CA ILE A 51 -2.66 0.95 7.45
C ILE A 51 -3.08 1.07 5.97
N GLY A 52 -3.03 2.29 5.40
CA GLY A 52 -3.36 2.49 3.99
C GLY A 52 -2.41 1.74 3.04
N ALA A 53 -1.13 1.63 3.41
CA ALA A 53 -0.11 0.91 2.64
C ALA A 53 -0.38 -0.60 2.52
N THR A 54 -0.95 -1.21 3.57
CA THR A 54 -1.25 -2.65 3.62
C THR A 54 -2.62 -3.00 3.05
N ALA A 55 -3.54 -2.04 2.90
CA ALA A 55 -4.86 -2.30 2.34
C ALA A 55 -4.85 -3.05 0.98
N PRO A 56 -3.94 -2.77 0.02
CA PRO A 56 -3.87 -3.52 -1.23
C PRO A 56 -3.49 -5.01 -1.06
N ILE A 57 -2.74 -5.38 -0.01
CA ILE A 57 -2.46 -6.79 0.35
C ILE A 57 -3.75 -7.51 0.71
N TRP A 58 -4.47 -6.93 1.67
CA TRP A 58 -5.74 -7.47 2.15
C TRP A 58 -6.83 -7.45 1.06
N GLY A 59 -6.82 -6.42 0.20
CA GLY A 59 -7.64 -6.34 -1.01
C GLY A 59 -7.33 -7.46 -2.00
N ALA A 60 -6.06 -7.81 -2.24
CA ALA A 60 -5.70 -8.94 -3.10
C ALA A 60 -6.19 -10.28 -2.53
N ILE A 61 -6.07 -10.50 -1.22
CA ILE A 61 -6.59 -11.70 -0.56
C ILE A 61 -8.12 -11.75 -0.67
N ALA A 62 -8.81 -10.64 -0.42
CA ALA A 62 -10.26 -10.54 -0.57
C ALA A 62 -10.71 -10.80 -2.02
N ARG A 63 -9.97 -10.29 -3.02
CA ARG A 63 -10.22 -10.56 -4.44
C ARG A 63 -10.06 -12.06 -4.76
N ARG A 64 -8.95 -12.68 -4.35
CA ARG A 64 -8.71 -14.12 -4.55
C ARG A 64 -9.79 -14.96 -3.87
N TYR A 65 -10.25 -14.56 -2.68
CA TYR A 65 -11.35 -15.22 -2.00
C TYR A 65 -12.64 -15.17 -2.82
N VAL A 66 -13.06 -13.98 -3.27
CA VAL A 66 -14.24 -13.82 -4.12
C VAL A 66 -14.10 -14.62 -5.40
N ASP A 67 -12.94 -14.59 -6.06
CA ASP A 67 -12.73 -15.28 -7.33
C ASP A 67 -12.79 -16.82 -7.18
N THR A 68 -12.22 -17.36 -6.10
CA THR A 68 -12.23 -18.81 -5.83
C THR A 68 -13.58 -19.35 -5.35
N THR A 69 -14.43 -18.51 -4.76
CA THR A 69 -15.72 -18.93 -4.17
C THR A 69 -16.95 -18.54 -4.99
N ILE A 70 -16.87 -17.44 -5.74
CA ILE A 70 -17.96 -16.86 -6.52
C ILE A 70 -17.56 -16.68 -7.99
N GLY A 71 -16.32 -16.27 -8.23
CA GLY A 71 -15.80 -15.91 -9.55
C GLY A 71 -16.12 -14.47 -9.95
N GLY A 72 -15.43 -13.99 -10.98
CA GLY A 72 -15.72 -12.70 -11.62
C GLY A 72 -15.06 -11.49 -10.94
N ALA A 73 -14.14 -11.70 -10.00
CA ALA A 73 -13.39 -10.59 -9.38
C ALA A 73 -12.19 -10.13 -10.24
N GLY A 74 -11.91 -10.85 -11.33
CA GLY A 74 -10.86 -10.54 -12.29
C GLY A 74 -9.45 -10.67 -11.73
N THR A 75 -8.47 -10.19 -12.49
CA THR A 75 -7.05 -10.20 -12.15
C THR A 75 -6.45 -8.82 -12.27
N GLY A 76 -5.39 -8.53 -11.52
CA GLY A 76 -4.65 -7.28 -11.67
C GLY A 76 -3.65 -7.08 -10.56
N ARG A 77 -2.59 -6.35 -10.87
CA ARG A 77 -1.59 -5.93 -9.88
C ARG A 77 -2.19 -4.88 -8.94
N GLN A 78 -1.71 -4.90 -7.71
CA GLN A 78 -2.11 -4.02 -6.62
C GLN A 78 -0.87 -3.24 -6.18
N TYR A 79 -0.91 -1.93 -6.38
CA TYR A 79 0.22 -1.05 -6.14
C TYR A 79 0.05 -0.27 -4.83
N SER A 80 1.07 -0.31 -3.97
CA SER A 80 1.20 0.61 -2.83
C SER A 80 2.37 1.55 -3.06
N LEU A 81 2.11 2.86 -3.11
CA LEU A 81 3.15 3.88 -3.09
C LEU A 81 3.34 4.37 -1.65
N VAL A 82 4.51 4.12 -1.08
CA VAL A 82 4.81 4.37 0.33
C VAL A 82 6.04 5.23 0.51
N GLY A 83 6.07 6.04 1.56
CA GLY A 83 7.29 6.73 1.96
C GLY A 83 8.25 5.79 2.68
N ASP A 84 9.55 6.08 2.64
CA ASP A 84 10.54 5.35 3.46
C ASP A 84 10.24 5.40 4.97
N ALA A 85 9.81 6.56 5.48
CA ALA A 85 9.44 6.73 6.89
C ALA A 85 8.14 6.00 7.28
N GLU A 86 7.26 5.67 6.33
CA GLU A 86 6.05 4.89 6.60
C GLU A 86 6.37 3.43 6.96
N LEU A 87 7.55 2.95 6.57
CA LEU A 87 8.04 1.61 6.93
C LEU A 87 8.48 1.49 8.39
N ASP A 88 8.46 2.57 9.18
CA ASP A 88 8.68 2.50 10.64
C ASP A 88 7.43 1.96 11.37
N GLU A 89 6.25 1.93 10.73
CA GLU A 89 5.01 1.48 11.34
C GLU A 89 4.95 -0.04 11.54
N GLY A 90 4.50 -0.48 12.72
CA GLY A 90 4.43 -1.91 13.06
C GLY A 90 3.49 -2.71 12.16
N ALA A 91 2.36 -2.12 11.76
CA ALA A 91 1.36 -2.73 10.89
C ALA A 91 1.93 -3.17 9.53
N VAL A 92 2.94 -2.44 9.03
CA VAL A 92 3.62 -2.77 7.76
C VAL A 92 4.33 -4.10 7.87
N TRP A 93 5.09 -4.32 8.95
CA TRP A 93 5.87 -5.52 9.12
C TRP A 93 5.02 -6.73 9.54
N GLU A 94 3.93 -6.50 10.29
CA GLU A 94 2.94 -7.55 10.56
C GLU A 94 2.34 -8.08 9.24
N ALA A 95 2.02 -7.19 8.29
CA ALA A 95 1.50 -7.59 6.98
C ALA A 95 2.55 -8.23 6.07
N ILE A 96 3.74 -7.64 5.96
CA ILE A 96 4.83 -8.14 5.08
C ILE A 96 5.26 -9.55 5.47
N LEU A 97 5.28 -9.86 6.76
CA LEU A 97 5.72 -11.16 7.30
C LEU A 97 4.62 -12.24 7.26
N ASP A 98 3.38 -11.88 6.94
CA ASP A 98 2.31 -12.86 6.84
C ASP A 98 2.63 -13.87 5.72
N THR A 99 2.55 -15.16 6.07
CA THR A 99 2.97 -16.23 5.16
C THR A 99 2.20 -16.25 3.85
N SER A 100 0.92 -15.84 3.87
CA SER A 100 0.09 -15.79 2.67
C SER A 100 0.55 -14.72 1.68
N VAL A 101 1.19 -13.65 2.18
CA VAL A 101 1.64 -12.52 1.37
C VAL A 101 2.80 -12.90 0.46
N SER A 102 3.65 -13.84 0.89
CA SER A 102 4.75 -14.35 0.07
C SER A 102 4.28 -15.03 -1.24
N GLU A 103 3.00 -15.44 -1.31
CA GLU A 103 2.36 -16.06 -2.49
C GLU A 103 1.59 -15.05 -3.37
N LEU A 104 1.63 -13.74 -3.04
CA LEU A 104 0.91 -12.68 -3.75
C LEU A 104 1.79 -11.98 -4.80
N GLY A 105 2.01 -12.65 -5.93
CA GLY A 105 2.74 -12.10 -7.07
C GLY A 105 2.15 -10.84 -7.69
N GLU A 106 0.86 -10.57 -7.45
CA GLU A 106 0.20 -9.34 -7.89
C GLU A 106 0.52 -8.11 -7.03
N ILE A 107 1.18 -8.27 -5.88
CA ILE A 107 1.49 -7.15 -4.97
C ILE A 107 2.79 -6.49 -5.38
N VAL A 108 2.72 -5.17 -5.61
CA VAL A 108 3.89 -4.35 -5.91
C VAL A 108 3.91 -3.14 -5.01
N TRP A 109 4.95 -3.01 -4.19
CA TRP A 109 5.20 -1.83 -3.39
C TRP A 109 6.26 -0.97 -4.05
N ILE A 110 6.06 0.35 -4.02
CA ILE A 110 7.02 1.35 -4.49
C ILE A 110 7.38 2.20 -3.28
N VAL A 111 8.61 2.07 -2.80
CA VAL A 111 9.14 2.87 -1.69
C VAL A 111 9.81 4.11 -2.26
N ASP A 112 9.24 5.28 -1.97
CA ASP A 112 9.83 6.59 -2.23
C ASP A 112 10.95 6.88 -1.22
N LEU A 113 12.18 6.50 -1.56
CA LEU A 113 13.37 6.71 -0.74
C LEU A 113 13.98 8.08 -1.04
N ASN A 114 13.35 9.13 -0.52
CA ASN A 114 13.77 10.53 -0.69
C ASN A 114 14.81 10.99 0.36
N ARG A 115 15.10 10.15 1.37
CA ARG A 115 16.12 10.36 2.40
C ARG A 115 15.80 11.52 3.37
N GLN A 116 14.55 11.93 3.52
CA GLN A 116 14.13 12.96 4.47
C GLN A 116 12.86 12.55 5.22
N SER A 117 12.84 12.72 6.55
CA SER A 117 11.60 12.63 7.32
C SER A 117 10.83 13.96 7.28
N LEU A 118 9.79 14.09 8.12
CA LEU A 118 9.01 15.33 8.25
C LEU A 118 9.87 16.52 8.69
N ASP A 119 10.73 16.32 9.69
CA ASP A 119 11.42 17.41 10.39
C ASP A 119 12.93 17.49 10.12
N ARG A 120 13.52 16.50 9.45
CA ARG A 120 14.98 16.46 9.23
C ARG A 120 15.42 15.60 8.05
N VAL A 121 16.66 15.86 7.64
CA VAL A 121 17.43 14.94 6.81
C VAL A 121 17.84 13.73 7.66
N VAL A 122 17.51 12.52 7.21
CA VAL A 122 17.86 11.29 7.96
C VAL A 122 19.38 11.07 7.86
N PRO A 123 20.10 10.88 8.98
CA PRO A 123 21.56 10.84 8.96
C PRO A 123 22.14 9.60 8.28
N ASN A 124 21.51 8.42 8.45
CA ASN A 124 21.92 7.16 7.85
C ASN A 124 20.81 6.59 6.97
N ILE A 125 21.15 6.16 5.76
CA ILE A 125 20.19 5.57 4.83
C ILE A 125 19.92 4.12 5.25
N ALA A 126 18.67 3.81 5.63
CA ALA A 126 18.26 2.47 6.04
C ALA A 126 18.05 1.50 4.87
N ALA A 127 18.29 1.91 3.62
CA ALA A 127 17.99 1.14 2.42
C ALA A 127 18.52 -0.30 2.46
N GLY A 128 19.80 -0.51 2.82
CA GLY A 128 20.35 -1.87 2.89
C GLY A 128 19.68 -2.76 3.94
N ARG A 129 19.20 -2.16 5.05
CA ARG A 129 18.41 -2.88 6.05
C ARG A 129 17.03 -3.24 5.49
N LEU A 130 16.36 -2.28 4.84
CA LEU A 130 15.04 -2.50 4.22
C LEU A 130 15.13 -3.59 3.15
N GLU A 131 16.12 -3.52 2.26
CA GLU A 131 16.40 -4.55 1.25
C GLU A 131 16.52 -5.94 1.89
N ALA A 132 17.31 -6.06 2.97
CA ALA A 132 17.48 -7.33 3.68
C ALA A 132 16.19 -7.81 4.37
N MET A 133 15.41 -6.91 4.97
CA MET A 133 14.14 -7.26 5.64
C MET A 133 13.09 -7.76 4.65
N PHE A 134 12.89 -7.06 3.53
CA PHE A 134 11.98 -7.50 2.46
C PHE A 134 12.45 -8.82 1.85
N SER A 135 13.74 -8.96 1.57
CA SER A 135 14.29 -10.22 1.06
C SER A 135 14.09 -11.37 2.04
N ALA A 136 14.23 -11.14 3.35
CA ALA A 136 13.99 -12.15 4.38
C ALA A 136 12.51 -12.54 4.48
N ALA A 137 11.59 -11.62 4.17
CA ALA A 137 10.16 -11.87 4.06
C ALA A 137 9.75 -12.56 2.75
N GLY A 138 10.70 -12.91 1.88
CA GLY A 138 10.43 -13.61 0.61
C GLY A 138 10.06 -12.71 -0.57
N TRP A 139 10.15 -11.39 -0.42
CA TRP A 139 9.82 -10.44 -1.49
C TRP A 139 10.94 -10.36 -2.54
N GLN A 140 10.57 -10.09 -3.79
CA GLN A 140 11.52 -9.60 -4.78
C GLN A 140 11.88 -8.15 -4.43
N VAL A 141 13.19 -7.85 -4.39
CA VAL A 141 13.69 -6.50 -4.12
C VAL A 141 14.35 -5.94 -5.36
N ILE A 142 13.83 -4.81 -5.87
CA ILE A 142 14.37 -4.11 -7.03
C ILE A 142 14.76 -2.69 -6.60
N THR A 143 16.05 -2.40 -6.53
CA THR A 143 16.52 -1.07 -6.10
C THR A 143 16.91 -0.20 -7.29
N VAL A 144 16.25 0.96 -7.44
CA VAL A 144 16.48 1.92 -8.52
C VAL A 144 17.21 3.15 -7.96
N LYS A 145 18.54 3.06 -7.88
CA LYS A 145 19.38 4.10 -7.23
C LYS A 145 19.64 5.31 -8.12
N PHE A 146 20.06 5.07 -9.36
CA PHE A 146 20.55 6.10 -10.26
C PHE A 146 19.81 6.03 -11.59
N GLY A 147 19.66 7.19 -12.24
CA GLY A 147 19.14 7.27 -13.59
C GLY A 147 20.22 7.05 -14.64
N THR A 148 19.79 7.05 -15.89
CA THR A 148 20.60 6.74 -17.07
C THR A 148 21.79 7.69 -17.25
N LEU A 149 21.63 8.99 -16.95
CA LEU A 149 22.72 9.97 -17.05
C LEU A 149 23.83 9.66 -16.03
N LEU A 150 23.49 9.43 -14.76
CA LEU A 150 24.49 9.07 -13.76
C LEU A 150 25.18 7.74 -14.07
N GLU A 151 24.41 6.71 -14.46
CA GLU A 151 24.98 5.43 -14.86
C GLU A 151 25.96 5.60 -16.03
N SER A 152 25.65 6.47 -17.00
CA SER A 152 26.57 6.76 -18.11
C SER A 152 27.88 7.40 -17.64
N LEU A 153 27.82 8.33 -16.68
CA LEU A 153 29.01 8.98 -16.11
C LEU A 153 29.86 7.98 -15.31
N PHE A 154 29.24 7.01 -14.64
CA PHE A 154 29.97 5.99 -13.89
C PHE A 154 30.84 5.07 -14.77
N THR A 155 30.53 4.98 -16.07
CA THR A 155 31.35 4.21 -17.02
C THR A 155 32.59 4.95 -17.53
N GLN A 156 32.68 6.26 -17.29
CA GLN A 156 33.80 7.09 -17.76
C GLN A 156 34.99 7.06 -16.78
N ALA A 157 36.13 7.59 -17.21
CA ALA A 157 37.30 7.75 -16.34
C ALA A 157 36.95 8.65 -15.13
N GLY A 158 37.21 8.16 -13.91
CA GLY A 158 36.77 8.81 -12.67
C GLY A 158 35.32 8.50 -12.25
N GLY A 159 34.56 7.79 -13.09
CA GLY A 159 33.16 7.45 -12.84
C GLY A 159 32.94 6.49 -11.67
N THR A 160 33.80 5.48 -11.51
CA THR A 160 33.74 4.57 -10.35
C THR A 160 33.97 5.31 -9.04
N ALA A 161 34.93 6.24 -9.02
CA ALA A 161 35.17 7.11 -7.87
C ALA A 161 33.97 8.01 -7.55
N LEU A 162 33.33 8.60 -8.57
CA LEU A 162 32.11 9.39 -8.40
C LEU A 162 30.98 8.55 -7.82
N ARG A 163 30.78 7.31 -8.30
CA ARG A 163 29.77 6.38 -7.78
C ARG A 163 29.98 6.10 -6.29
N THR A 164 31.19 5.69 -5.92
CA THR A 164 31.55 5.43 -4.51
C THR A 164 31.33 6.68 -3.66
N ARG A 165 31.78 7.84 -4.14
CA ARG A 165 31.61 9.12 -3.46
C ARG A 165 30.13 9.44 -3.18
N ILE A 166 29.24 9.27 -4.16
CA ILE A 166 27.80 9.54 -3.97
C ILE A 166 27.17 8.55 -3.00
N LEU A 167 27.59 7.28 -3.01
CA LEU A 167 27.07 6.24 -2.12
C LEU A 167 27.50 6.44 -0.67
N ASP A 168 28.77 6.82 -0.45
CA ASP A 168 29.35 6.98 0.88
C ASP A 168 29.13 8.38 1.47
N MET A 169 28.68 9.33 0.66
CA MET A 169 28.38 10.70 1.07
C MET A 169 27.32 10.74 2.17
N PRO A 170 27.58 11.45 3.29
CA PRO A 170 26.56 11.73 4.28
C PRO A 170 25.35 12.39 3.63
N ASN A 171 24.15 11.95 3.98
CA ASN A 171 22.93 12.46 3.38
C ASN A 171 22.77 14.00 3.52
N PRO A 172 23.13 14.66 4.65
CA PRO A 172 23.12 16.13 4.74
C PRO A 172 24.02 16.82 3.70
N GLU A 173 25.16 16.22 3.37
CA GLU A 173 26.05 16.74 2.34
C GLU A 173 25.40 16.61 0.96
N TYR A 174 24.83 15.45 0.64
CA TYR A 174 24.12 15.23 -0.62
C TYR A 174 22.97 16.23 -0.82
N GLN A 175 22.13 16.42 0.21
CA GLN A 175 21.04 17.39 0.18
C GLN A 175 21.55 18.84 0.03
N ARG A 176 22.72 19.16 0.58
CA ARG A 176 23.35 20.48 0.40
C ARG A 176 23.79 20.71 -1.05
N LEU A 177 24.31 19.68 -1.73
CA LEU A 177 24.71 19.76 -3.15
C LEU A 177 23.53 20.06 -4.07
N LEU A 178 22.33 19.56 -3.74
CA LEU A 178 21.10 19.86 -4.49
C LEU A 178 20.70 21.34 -4.46
N ARG A 179 21.29 22.11 -3.53
CA ARG A 179 21.08 23.55 -3.34
C ARG A 179 22.29 24.39 -3.75
N CYS A 180 23.25 23.79 -4.45
CA CYS A 180 24.43 24.48 -4.98
C CYS A 180 24.19 24.86 -6.44
N ASP A 181 24.80 25.97 -6.85
CA ASP A 181 25.05 26.28 -8.26
C ASP A 181 26.17 25.37 -8.81
N ALA A 182 26.39 25.42 -10.14
CA ALA A 182 27.34 24.55 -10.79
C ALA A 182 28.78 24.76 -10.30
N GLU A 183 29.21 26.01 -10.08
CA GLU A 183 30.55 26.33 -9.56
C GLU A 183 30.78 25.69 -8.18
N GLN A 184 29.80 25.83 -7.28
CA GLN A 184 29.83 25.22 -5.96
C GLN A 184 29.84 23.69 -6.03
N VAL A 185 29.08 23.07 -6.95
CA VAL A 185 29.10 21.61 -7.13
C VAL A 185 30.48 21.15 -7.60
N ARG A 186 31.12 21.85 -8.55
CA ARG A 186 32.47 21.50 -9.03
C ARG A 186 33.51 21.48 -7.92
N VAL A 187 33.39 22.39 -6.96
CA VAL A 187 34.30 22.47 -5.81
C VAL A 187 33.96 21.42 -4.75
N ARG A 188 32.68 21.19 -4.45
CA ARG A 188 32.26 20.38 -3.28
C ARG A 188 32.12 18.90 -3.56
N LEU A 189 31.64 18.52 -4.75
CA LEU A 189 31.35 17.13 -5.10
C LEU A 189 32.59 16.20 -5.02
N PRO A 190 33.79 16.60 -5.50
CA PRO A 190 34.98 15.76 -5.37
C PRO A 190 35.34 15.39 -3.92
N GLY A 191 35.03 16.28 -2.97
CA GLY A 191 35.44 16.14 -1.57
C GLY A 191 36.96 16.21 -1.38
N ASP A 192 37.43 15.80 -0.20
CA ASP A 192 38.85 15.85 0.20
C ASP A 192 39.55 14.48 0.14
N GLY A 193 38.88 13.47 -0.44
CA GLY A 193 39.38 12.09 -0.50
C GLY A 193 40.46 11.87 -1.57
N PRO A 194 41.11 10.69 -1.56
CA PRO A 194 42.16 10.35 -2.53
C PRO A 194 41.65 10.37 -3.99
N ASP A 195 40.36 10.12 -4.20
CA ASP A 195 39.75 10.08 -5.53
C ASP A 195 39.27 11.46 -6.03
N ALA A 196 39.42 12.53 -5.24
CA ALA A 196 38.89 13.86 -5.56
C ALA A 196 39.41 14.37 -6.92
N ALA A 197 40.69 14.17 -7.23
CA ALA A 197 41.26 14.61 -8.51
C ALA A 197 40.62 13.90 -9.73
N ALA A 198 40.30 12.61 -9.60
CA ALA A 198 39.65 11.84 -10.66
C ALA A 198 38.21 12.31 -10.88
N ILE A 199 37.48 12.57 -9.79
CA ILE A 199 36.10 13.10 -9.85
C ILE A 199 36.11 14.51 -10.45
N ALA A 200 37.02 15.38 -10.02
CA ALA A 200 37.16 16.74 -10.53
C ALA A 200 37.45 16.75 -12.04
N SER A 201 38.33 15.86 -12.50
CA SER A 201 38.63 15.73 -13.94
C SER A 201 37.43 15.25 -14.75
N LEU A 202 36.63 14.32 -14.23
CA LEU A 202 35.41 13.85 -14.90
C LEU A 202 34.40 14.99 -15.06
N ILE A 203 34.10 15.69 -13.97
CA ILE A 203 33.05 16.71 -13.99
C ILE A 203 33.46 17.98 -14.72
N ALA A 204 34.76 18.29 -14.79
CA ALA A 204 35.28 19.44 -15.53
C ALA A 204 34.90 19.44 -17.02
N GLY A 205 34.66 18.26 -17.61
CA GLY A 205 34.22 18.13 -19.00
C GLY A 205 32.71 18.32 -19.23
N LEU A 206 31.91 18.40 -18.17
CA LEU A 206 30.45 18.60 -18.27
C LEU A 206 30.13 20.10 -18.30
N ASP A 207 29.13 20.49 -19.08
CA ASP A 207 28.51 21.82 -18.92
C ASP A 207 27.73 21.91 -17.59
N ASP A 208 27.35 23.13 -17.21
CA ASP A 208 26.75 23.41 -15.92
C ASP A 208 25.37 22.75 -15.75
N ASP A 209 24.54 22.75 -16.80
CA ASP A 209 23.21 22.14 -16.76
C ASP A 209 23.32 20.62 -16.64
N THR A 210 24.21 20.00 -17.41
CA THR A 210 24.49 18.56 -17.34
C THR A 210 25.02 18.16 -15.97
N LEU A 211 25.93 18.95 -15.36
CA LEU A 211 26.45 18.68 -14.02
C LEU A 211 25.34 18.75 -12.95
N LEU A 212 24.51 19.79 -13.00
CA LEU A 212 23.39 19.96 -12.08
C LEU A 212 22.34 18.87 -12.25
N ASN A 213 22.05 18.46 -13.49
CA ASN A 213 21.14 17.36 -13.79
C ASN A 213 21.70 16.02 -13.34
N ALA A 214 23.00 15.77 -13.50
CA ALA A 214 23.66 14.54 -13.05
C ALA A 214 23.44 14.31 -11.56
N ILE A 215 23.71 15.30 -10.70
CA ILE A 215 23.51 15.13 -9.24
C ILE A 215 22.03 14.92 -8.88
N ARG A 216 21.09 15.36 -9.72
CA ARG A 216 19.64 15.18 -9.53
C ARG A 216 19.09 13.90 -10.16
N ASN A 217 19.84 13.21 -11.02
CA ASN A 217 19.38 12.08 -11.81
C ASN A 217 19.40 10.77 -10.99
N LEU A 218 18.62 10.74 -9.90
CA LEU A 218 18.33 9.52 -9.16
C LEU A 218 17.31 8.66 -9.90
N GLY A 219 17.35 7.36 -9.63
CA GLY A 219 16.61 6.35 -10.40
C GLY A 219 15.09 6.54 -10.40
N GLY A 220 14.51 6.98 -9.29
CA GLY A 220 13.07 7.26 -9.21
C GLY A 220 12.61 8.50 -9.96
N HIS A 221 13.53 9.26 -10.56
CA HIS A 221 13.27 10.43 -11.40
C HIS A 221 13.52 10.19 -12.89
N ASP A 222 13.91 8.96 -13.24
CA ASP A 222 14.21 8.51 -14.59
C ASP A 222 13.17 7.47 -15.02
N LEU A 223 12.31 7.84 -15.99
CA LEU A 223 11.22 6.98 -16.43
C LEU A 223 11.71 5.70 -17.10
N ASP A 224 12.86 5.72 -17.78
CA ASP A 224 13.41 4.53 -18.42
C ASP A 224 13.96 3.55 -17.36
N ALA A 225 14.61 4.08 -16.32
CA ALA A 225 15.04 3.27 -15.18
C ALA A 225 13.84 2.63 -14.45
N LEU A 226 12.77 3.39 -14.23
CA LEU A 226 11.53 2.86 -13.63
C LEU A 226 10.86 1.80 -14.53
N ARG A 227 10.79 2.02 -15.85
CA ARG A 227 10.25 1.04 -16.80
C ARG A 227 11.07 -0.25 -16.81
N ALA A 228 12.39 -0.14 -16.75
CA ALA A 228 13.28 -1.30 -16.64
C ALA A 228 13.08 -2.04 -15.31
N ALA A 229 12.78 -1.34 -14.21
CA ALA A 229 12.42 -1.96 -12.94
C ALA A 229 11.08 -2.69 -13.01
N TYR A 230 10.03 -2.06 -13.58
CA TYR A 230 8.72 -2.71 -13.75
C TYR A 230 8.80 -3.96 -14.65
N ALA A 231 9.68 -3.98 -15.64
CA ALA A 231 9.88 -5.13 -16.52
C ALA A 231 10.55 -6.33 -15.83
N GLN A 232 11.12 -6.16 -14.63
CA GLN A 232 11.75 -7.22 -13.85
C GLN A 232 10.80 -7.91 -12.86
N ILE A 233 9.56 -7.41 -12.70
CA ILE A 233 8.59 -7.95 -11.74
C ILE A 233 8.35 -9.44 -11.98
N ASP A 234 8.53 -10.22 -10.91
CA ASP A 234 8.28 -11.65 -10.84
C ASP A 234 6.88 -11.89 -10.25
N ASP A 235 5.89 -12.15 -11.10
CA ASP A 235 4.49 -12.35 -10.69
C ASP A 235 4.24 -13.66 -9.91
N THR A 236 5.28 -14.33 -9.40
CA THR A 236 5.15 -15.49 -8.48
C THR A 236 5.26 -15.12 -6.99
N ARG A 237 5.74 -13.91 -6.67
CA ARG A 237 5.97 -13.43 -5.31
C ARG A 237 5.81 -11.90 -5.24
N PRO A 238 5.51 -11.31 -4.08
CA PRO A 238 5.36 -9.87 -3.98
C PRO A 238 6.68 -9.14 -4.29
N THR A 239 6.58 -7.95 -4.88
CA THR A 239 7.74 -7.14 -5.29
C THR A 239 7.77 -5.81 -4.56
N VAL A 240 8.95 -5.42 -4.08
CA VAL A 240 9.23 -4.06 -3.62
C VAL A 240 10.23 -3.38 -4.56
N ILE A 241 9.86 -2.21 -5.07
CA ILE A 241 10.71 -1.32 -5.85
C ILE A 241 11.15 -0.18 -4.92
N ILE A 242 12.44 -0.14 -4.60
CA ILE A 242 13.02 0.94 -3.77
C ILE A 242 13.57 2.01 -4.70
N ALA A 243 12.79 3.06 -4.90
CA ALA A 243 13.11 4.15 -5.83
C ALA A 243 13.79 5.29 -5.08
N TYR A 244 15.04 5.60 -5.46
CA TYR A 244 15.74 6.74 -4.89
C TYR A 244 15.25 8.03 -5.55
N THR A 245 14.81 8.98 -4.73
CA THR A 245 14.24 10.24 -5.22
C THR A 245 14.77 11.44 -4.43
N ILE A 246 14.20 12.60 -4.73
CA ILE A 246 14.53 13.91 -4.16
C ILE A 246 13.21 14.54 -3.77
N LYS A 247 13.06 14.82 -2.48
CA LYS A 247 11.86 15.49 -1.94
C LYS A 247 11.74 16.88 -2.53
N GLY A 248 10.56 17.19 -3.07
CA GLY A 248 10.25 18.44 -3.78
C GLY A 248 11.17 18.73 -4.96
N ARG A 249 11.58 17.70 -5.72
CA ARG A 249 12.34 17.87 -6.96
C ARG A 249 11.71 18.94 -7.85
N GLY A 250 12.55 19.82 -8.39
CA GLY A 250 12.10 20.89 -9.29
C GLY A 250 11.47 22.08 -8.56
N LEU A 251 11.36 22.03 -7.24
CA LEU A 251 10.89 23.16 -6.44
C LEU A 251 12.07 23.88 -5.76
N PRO A 252 11.93 25.17 -5.43
CA PRO A 252 12.92 25.90 -4.62
C PRO A 252 13.22 25.25 -3.26
N THR A 253 12.28 24.45 -2.75
CA THR A 253 12.39 23.70 -1.49
C THR A 253 13.19 22.40 -1.61
N GLN A 254 13.63 22.00 -2.81
CA GLN A 254 14.41 20.77 -3.00
C GLN A 254 15.67 20.77 -2.11
N GLY A 255 15.91 19.65 -1.45
CA GLY A 255 17.02 19.53 -0.49
C GLY A 255 16.90 20.36 0.79
N HIS A 256 15.80 21.08 1.00
CA HIS A 256 15.53 21.81 2.24
C HIS A 256 14.98 20.87 3.33
N PRO A 257 15.50 20.89 4.57
CA PRO A 257 14.99 20.03 5.65
C PRO A 257 13.51 20.24 5.99
N GLN A 258 12.98 21.45 5.78
CA GLN A 258 11.58 21.81 6.05
C GLN A 258 10.67 21.73 4.80
N ASN A 259 11.02 20.92 3.80
CA ASN A 259 10.29 20.86 2.53
C ASN A 259 8.81 20.48 2.71
N HIS A 260 8.50 19.52 3.59
CA HIS A 260 7.18 18.87 3.64
C HIS A 260 5.98 19.80 3.87
N SER A 261 6.14 20.83 4.69
CA SER A 261 5.07 21.78 5.05
C SER A 261 5.28 23.17 4.41
N SER A 262 6.28 23.32 3.55
CA SER A 262 6.58 24.60 2.90
C SER A 262 5.60 24.86 1.76
N LEU A 263 5.05 26.06 1.74
CA LEU A 263 4.33 26.60 0.58
C LEU A 263 5.29 27.44 -0.25
N LEU A 264 5.07 27.46 -1.56
CA LEU A 264 5.76 28.38 -2.45
C LEU A 264 5.32 29.82 -2.15
N THR A 265 6.24 30.77 -2.24
CA THR A 265 5.85 32.18 -2.33
C THR A 265 5.18 32.44 -3.68
N VAL A 266 4.48 33.59 -3.81
CA VAL A 266 3.84 33.96 -5.07
C VAL A 266 4.86 34.03 -6.20
N GLU A 267 6.03 34.62 -5.95
CA GLU A 267 7.11 34.73 -6.93
C GLU A 267 7.67 33.37 -7.34
N GLN A 268 7.80 32.44 -6.39
CA GLN A 268 8.26 31.07 -6.66
C GLN A 268 7.24 30.29 -7.48
N TYR A 269 5.95 30.50 -7.22
CA TYR A 269 4.87 29.89 -7.98
C TYR A 269 4.79 30.44 -9.41
N GLU A 270 4.90 31.76 -9.59
CA GLU A 270 4.97 32.40 -10.90
C GLU A 270 6.21 31.95 -11.70
N GLN A 271 7.36 31.83 -11.04
CA GLN A 271 8.57 31.29 -11.66
C GLN A 271 8.37 29.84 -12.11
N LEU A 272 7.81 28.98 -11.24
CA LEU A 272 7.53 27.60 -11.60
C LEU A 272 6.56 27.51 -12.78
N ALA A 273 5.51 28.34 -12.79
CA ALA A 273 4.57 28.41 -13.91
C ALA A 273 5.30 28.80 -15.20
N ALA A 274 6.18 29.80 -15.16
CA ALA A 274 6.98 30.20 -16.32
C ALA A 274 7.93 29.08 -16.81
N GLU A 275 8.60 28.37 -15.90
CA GLU A 275 9.47 27.24 -16.22
C GLU A 275 8.70 26.07 -16.86
N LEU A 276 7.46 25.84 -16.43
CA LEU A 276 6.56 24.82 -16.99
C LEU A 276 5.79 25.29 -18.24
N GLY A 277 5.90 26.58 -18.61
CA GLY A 277 5.14 27.17 -19.71
C GLY A 277 3.64 27.29 -19.45
N MET A 278 3.25 27.49 -18.19
CA MET A 278 1.86 27.58 -17.71
C MET A 278 1.49 29.00 -17.27
N ASP A 279 0.19 29.33 -17.30
CA ASP A 279 -0.33 30.60 -16.79
C ASP A 279 -0.65 30.49 -15.29
N PRO A 280 0.04 31.24 -14.40
CA PRO A 280 -0.22 31.20 -12.97
C PRO A 280 -1.64 31.65 -12.58
N ASN A 281 -2.32 32.42 -13.43
CA ASN A 281 -3.70 32.87 -13.23
C ASN A 281 -4.74 31.86 -13.74
N ASN A 282 -4.30 30.83 -14.46
CA ASN A 282 -5.13 29.73 -14.92
C ASN A 282 -4.46 28.37 -14.58
N PRO A 283 -4.28 28.06 -13.28
CA PRO A 283 -3.53 26.88 -12.81
C PRO A 283 -4.08 25.54 -13.28
N TRP A 284 -5.35 25.51 -13.66
CA TRP A 284 -6.08 24.29 -14.00
C TRP A 284 -6.19 24.07 -15.51
N ALA A 285 -5.56 24.91 -16.33
CA ALA A 285 -5.56 24.75 -17.78
C ALA A 285 -5.08 23.34 -18.17
N ARG A 286 -5.93 22.59 -18.89
CA ARG A 286 -5.53 21.32 -19.50
C ARG A 286 -4.59 21.56 -20.68
N PHE A 287 -3.81 20.54 -21.01
CA PHE A 287 -3.04 20.53 -22.24
C PHE A 287 -3.96 20.66 -23.46
N ASP A 288 -3.50 21.35 -24.49
CA ASP A 288 -4.17 21.36 -25.80
C ASP A 288 -4.34 19.91 -26.29
N ALA A 289 -5.55 19.54 -26.70
CA ALA A 289 -5.90 18.20 -27.14
C ALA A 289 -5.02 17.72 -28.32
N ASP A 290 -4.59 18.64 -29.18
CA ASP A 290 -3.72 18.37 -30.33
C ASP A 290 -2.23 18.42 -29.98
N SER A 291 -1.86 18.75 -28.74
CA SER A 291 -0.49 18.63 -28.27
C SER A 291 -0.10 17.18 -28.02
N THR A 292 1.21 16.90 -27.94
CA THR A 292 1.70 15.56 -27.56
C THR A 292 1.21 15.17 -26.16
N ALA A 293 1.20 16.10 -25.20
CA ALA A 293 0.72 15.85 -23.84
C ALA A 293 -0.78 15.56 -23.83
N GLY A 294 -1.59 16.35 -24.54
CA GLY A 294 -3.04 16.14 -24.66
C GLY A 294 -3.39 14.77 -25.24
N ARG A 295 -2.69 14.35 -26.31
CA ARG A 295 -2.86 12.99 -26.87
C ARG A 295 -2.49 11.88 -25.90
N VAL A 296 -1.43 12.06 -25.11
CA VAL A 296 -1.03 11.07 -24.10
C VAL A 296 -2.07 10.99 -22.99
N CYS A 297 -2.60 12.12 -22.50
CA CYS A 297 -3.70 12.13 -21.53
C CYS A 297 -4.94 11.42 -22.08
N ALA A 298 -5.37 11.73 -23.31
CA ALA A 298 -6.53 11.11 -23.94
C ALA A 298 -6.36 9.59 -24.12
N ALA A 299 -5.20 9.15 -24.63
CA ALA A 299 -4.91 7.73 -24.80
C ALA A 299 -4.82 7.00 -23.44
N SER A 300 -4.31 7.67 -22.41
CA SER A 300 -4.23 7.11 -21.06
C SER A 300 -5.62 6.99 -20.43
N ALA A 301 -6.49 7.98 -20.62
CA ALA A 301 -7.87 7.94 -20.14
C ALA A 301 -8.67 6.81 -20.80
N GLU A 302 -8.53 6.63 -22.11
CA GLU A 302 -9.14 5.51 -22.83
C GLU A 302 -8.59 4.15 -22.33
N TRP A 303 -7.28 4.05 -22.17
CA TRP A 303 -6.64 2.81 -21.69
C TRP A 303 -7.00 2.44 -20.24
N LEU A 304 -7.21 3.44 -19.38
CA LEU A 304 -7.54 3.27 -17.96
C LEU A 304 -9.04 3.26 -17.68
N THR A 305 -9.88 3.31 -18.72
CA THR A 305 -11.34 3.24 -18.56
C THR A 305 -11.71 1.94 -17.85
N ARG A 306 -12.56 2.05 -16.83
CA ARG A 306 -13.00 0.93 -15.99
C ARG A 306 -14.43 0.55 -16.33
N ASP A 307 -14.69 -0.74 -16.47
CA ASP A 307 -16.05 -1.23 -16.58
C ASP A 307 -16.82 -0.96 -15.27
N PRO A 308 -18.10 -0.53 -15.34
CA PRO A 308 -18.94 -0.43 -14.17
C PRO A 308 -19.03 -1.77 -13.43
N VAL A 309 -18.94 -1.72 -12.10
CA VAL A 309 -19.08 -2.91 -11.25
C VAL A 309 -20.56 -3.18 -10.99
N ASP A 310 -21.06 -4.32 -11.45
CA ASP A 310 -22.43 -4.76 -11.17
C ASP A 310 -22.56 -5.19 -9.70
N LEU A 311 -23.40 -4.47 -8.95
CA LEU A 311 -23.62 -4.74 -7.53
C LEU A 311 -24.61 -5.89 -7.33
N ALA A 312 -24.15 -7.02 -6.81
CA ALA A 312 -25.02 -8.13 -6.43
C ALA A 312 -25.82 -7.79 -5.16
N THR A 313 -27.10 -8.16 -5.16
CA THR A 313 -27.91 -8.08 -3.95
C THR A 313 -27.49 -9.18 -2.96
N PRO A 314 -27.14 -8.86 -1.71
CA PRO A 314 -26.77 -9.87 -0.73
C PRO A 314 -27.95 -10.79 -0.40
N PRO A 315 -27.71 -12.10 -0.17
CA PRO A 315 -28.75 -13.00 0.32
C PRO A 315 -29.34 -12.52 1.65
N ALA A 316 -30.64 -12.73 1.84
CA ALA A 316 -31.31 -12.35 3.08
C ALA A 316 -30.78 -13.16 4.27
N VAL A 317 -30.43 -12.45 5.35
CA VAL A 317 -30.10 -13.07 6.64
C VAL A 317 -31.39 -13.17 7.47
N PRO A 318 -31.78 -14.36 7.97
CA PRO A 318 -32.96 -14.50 8.80
C PRO A 318 -32.86 -13.66 10.08
N ALA A 319 -33.92 -12.92 10.42
CA ALA A 319 -34.00 -12.17 11.66
C ALA A 319 -34.18 -13.06 12.90
N ASP A 320 -34.69 -14.29 12.69
CA ASP A 320 -34.86 -15.31 13.72
C ASP A 320 -34.51 -16.68 13.12
N ILE A 321 -33.73 -17.47 13.88
CA ILE A 321 -33.38 -18.85 13.54
C ILE A 321 -34.40 -19.87 14.08
N GLY A 322 -35.52 -19.40 14.64
CA GLY A 322 -36.66 -20.21 15.06
C GLY A 322 -36.35 -21.21 16.17
N ARG A 323 -35.20 -21.07 16.84
CA ARG A 323 -34.73 -21.99 17.87
C ARG A 323 -34.18 -21.22 19.06
N THR A 324 -34.82 -21.41 20.21
CA THR A 324 -34.30 -20.98 21.50
C THR A 324 -33.42 -22.10 22.08
N PRO A 325 -32.12 -21.86 22.33
CA PRO A 325 -31.27 -22.84 23.01
C PRO A 325 -31.85 -23.20 24.39
N THR A 326 -31.85 -24.49 24.74
CA THR A 326 -32.26 -24.97 26.06
C THR A 326 -31.06 -25.11 27.00
N GLY A 327 -31.23 -24.74 28.27
CA GLY A 327 -30.18 -24.85 29.29
C GLY A 327 -29.22 -23.66 29.33
N THR A 328 -28.27 -23.70 30.26
CA THR A 328 -27.24 -22.66 30.43
C THR A 328 -26.09 -22.88 29.46
N SER A 329 -25.64 -21.83 28.78
CA SER A 329 -24.56 -21.86 27.79
C SER A 329 -23.82 -20.53 27.77
N THR A 330 -22.61 -20.49 27.21
CA THR A 330 -21.85 -19.25 26.98
C THR A 330 -22.30 -18.55 25.70
N THR A 331 -22.06 -17.24 25.60
CA THR A 331 -22.26 -16.46 24.37
C THR A 331 -21.30 -16.90 23.26
N GLN A 332 -20.10 -17.36 23.60
CA GLN A 332 -19.18 -18.03 22.67
C GLN A 332 -19.79 -19.27 22.04
N ALA A 333 -20.39 -20.14 22.87
CA ALA A 333 -21.12 -21.31 22.42
C ALA A 333 -22.31 -20.92 21.51
N ALA A 334 -22.96 -19.79 21.80
CA ALA A 334 -24.02 -19.27 20.96
C ALA A 334 -23.51 -18.82 19.57
N LEU A 335 -22.36 -18.14 19.48
CA LEU A 335 -21.76 -17.73 18.19
C LEU A 335 -21.56 -18.94 17.25
N GLY A 336 -20.84 -19.96 17.72
CA GLY A 336 -20.58 -21.16 16.91
C GLY A 336 -21.88 -21.89 16.51
N ARG A 337 -22.89 -21.92 17.39
CA ARG A 337 -24.20 -22.51 17.09
C ARG A 337 -24.96 -21.70 16.04
N VAL A 338 -24.96 -20.37 16.13
CA VAL A 338 -25.63 -19.49 15.15
C VAL A 338 -25.03 -19.68 13.76
N LEU A 339 -23.70 -19.75 13.63
CA LEU A 339 -23.05 -20.01 12.34
C LEU A 339 -23.46 -21.37 11.75
N LEU A 340 -23.52 -22.41 12.58
CA LEU A 340 -23.95 -23.74 12.14
C LEU A 340 -25.43 -23.78 11.78
N ASP A 341 -26.29 -23.12 12.53
CA ASP A 341 -27.73 -23.05 12.25
C ASP A 341 -28.01 -22.22 10.99
N LEU A 342 -27.27 -21.12 10.77
CA LEU A 342 -27.33 -20.32 9.54
C LEU A 342 -27.01 -21.18 8.31
N SER A 343 -26.01 -22.07 8.39
CA SER A 343 -25.66 -22.99 7.30
C SER A 343 -26.78 -23.93 6.88
N ARG A 344 -27.76 -24.18 7.77
CA ARG A 344 -28.93 -25.03 7.50
C ARG A 344 -30.13 -24.21 7.04
N GLN A 345 -30.36 -23.05 7.66
CA GLN A 345 -31.58 -22.27 7.49
C GLN A 345 -31.51 -21.27 6.33
N ALA A 346 -30.34 -20.67 6.10
CA ALA A 346 -30.09 -19.74 5.01
C ALA A 346 -28.74 -20.07 4.36
N PRO A 347 -28.65 -21.20 3.64
CA PRO A 347 -27.38 -21.69 3.09
C PRO A 347 -26.72 -20.68 2.14
N ASP A 348 -27.49 -19.87 1.41
CA ASP A 348 -26.93 -18.86 0.53
C ASP A 348 -26.34 -17.67 1.29
N ALA A 349 -26.95 -17.26 2.42
CA ALA A 349 -26.34 -16.28 3.33
C ALA A 349 -25.11 -16.86 4.02
N ALA A 350 -25.17 -18.13 4.44
CA ALA A 350 -24.05 -18.80 5.07
C ALA A 350 -22.82 -18.90 4.15
N LYS A 351 -23.00 -19.08 2.83
CA LYS A 351 -21.90 -19.05 1.84
C LYS A 351 -21.21 -17.69 1.73
N ARG A 352 -21.85 -16.61 2.19
CA ARG A 352 -21.25 -15.25 2.23
C ARG A 352 -20.50 -14.97 3.52
N VAL A 353 -20.65 -15.80 4.56
CA VAL A 353 -19.92 -15.63 5.81
C VAL A 353 -18.46 -16.01 5.62
N VAL A 354 -17.56 -15.15 6.07
CA VAL A 354 -16.12 -15.41 6.13
C VAL A 354 -15.65 -15.13 7.54
N THR A 355 -15.11 -16.13 8.24
CA THR A 355 -14.58 -15.95 9.59
C THR A 355 -13.07 -15.75 9.55
N VAL A 356 -12.53 -14.86 10.36
CA VAL A 356 -11.08 -14.61 10.46
C VAL A 356 -10.66 -14.65 11.93
N SER A 357 -9.53 -15.29 12.24
CA SER A 357 -8.94 -15.28 13.59
C SER A 357 -7.42 -15.16 13.56
N PRO A 358 -6.80 -14.59 14.62
CA PRO A 358 -5.37 -14.56 14.79
C PRO A 358 -4.93 -15.63 15.81
N ASP A 359 -4.82 -16.88 15.37
CA ASP A 359 -4.37 -18.03 16.18
C ASP A 359 -5.26 -18.39 17.39
N VAL A 360 -6.56 -18.06 17.34
CA VAL A 360 -7.51 -18.28 18.47
C VAL A 360 -8.83 -18.92 18.06
N SER A 361 -8.88 -19.63 16.94
CA SER A 361 -10.09 -20.33 16.45
C SER A 361 -10.73 -21.29 17.46
N SER A 362 -9.93 -22.00 18.25
CA SER A 362 -10.42 -23.00 19.21
C SER A 362 -11.05 -22.35 20.44
N THR A 363 -10.35 -21.37 21.01
CA THR A 363 -10.71 -20.68 22.26
C THR A 363 -11.82 -19.64 22.08
N THR A 364 -12.04 -19.18 20.84
CA THR A 364 -13.20 -18.35 20.45
C THR A 364 -14.42 -19.17 20.03
N ASN A 365 -14.35 -20.50 20.13
CA ASN A 365 -15.43 -21.44 19.82
C ASN A 365 -15.86 -21.46 18.34
N LEU A 366 -14.90 -21.33 17.42
CA LEU A 366 -15.11 -21.52 15.97
C LEU A 366 -14.86 -22.95 15.48
N ALA A 367 -14.38 -23.88 16.33
CA ALA A 367 -14.02 -25.24 15.93
C ALA A 367 -15.11 -25.98 15.11
N GLY A 368 -16.37 -25.91 15.55
CA GLY A 368 -17.48 -26.54 14.82
C GLY A 368 -17.73 -25.91 13.45
N TRP A 369 -17.59 -24.58 13.34
CA TRP A 369 -17.70 -23.86 12.08
C TRP A 369 -16.53 -24.18 11.15
N LEU A 370 -15.30 -24.11 11.65
CA LEU A 370 -14.08 -24.49 10.92
C LEU A 370 -14.19 -25.91 10.36
N ASN A 371 -14.62 -26.88 11.18
CA ASN A 371 -14.89 -28.24 10.73
C ASN A 371 -16.01 -28.33 9.68
N LYS A 372 -16.94 -27.37 9.62
CA LYS A 372 -18.00 -27.36 8.60
C LYS A 372 -17.50 -26.79 7.28
N VAL A 373 -16.77 -25.68 7.31
CA VAL A 373 -16.44 -24.89 6.10
C VAL A 373 -15.03 -25.12 5.57
N GLY A 374 -14.09 -25.51 6.44
CA GLY A 374 -12.67 -25.59 6.12
C GLY A 374 -11.99 -24.22 6.12
N VAL A 375 -10.66 -24.25 6.02
CA VAL A 375 -9.81 -23.06 5.97
C VAL A 375 -9.57 -22.67 4.52
N TRP A 376 -9.67 -21.38 4.22
CA TRP A 376 -9.41 -20.87 2.89
C TRP A 376 -7.91 -20.85 2.63
N SER A 377 -7.53 -21.39 1.49
CA SER A 377 -6.19 -21.28 0.93
C SER A 377 -6.32 -21.22 -0.59
N PRO A 378 -5.55 -20.38 -1.30
CA PRO A 378 -5.63 -20.28 -2.76
C PRO A 378 -5.34 -21.61 -3.46
N ASN A 379 -4.57 -22.49 -2.80
CA ASN A 379 -4.26 -23.83 -3.26
C ASN A 379 -4.72 -24.85 -2.21
N GLU A 380 -5.21 -26.02 -2.66
CA GLU A 380 -5.50 -27.11 -1.73
C GLU A 380 -4.20 -27.63 -1.10
N ARG A 381 -4.15 -27.71 0.23
CA ARG A 381 -2.97 -28.21 0.96
C ARG A 381 -3.28 -29.56 1.60
N ARG A 382 -2.28 -30.45 1.61
CA ARG A 382 -2.41 -31.76 2.24
C ARG A 382 -2.56 -31.59 3.74
N ASN A 383 -3.69 -32.04 4.29
CA ASN A 383 -3.85 -32.22 5.72
C ASN A 383 -3.09 -33.49 6.16
N TRP A 384 -2.06 -33.33 6.98
CA TRP A 384 -1.26 -34.45 7.50
C TRP A 384 -1.89 -35.16 8.70
N PHE A 385 -3.00 -34.62 9.23
CA PHE A 385 -3.76 -35.15 10.36
C PHE A 385 -5.18 -35.54 9.94
N ASP A 386 -5.40 -35.90 8.67
CA ASP A 386 -6.71 -36.32 8.18
C ASP A 386 -7.09 -37.74 8.61
N ASP A 387 -6.10 -38.58 8.91
CA ASP A 387 -6.22 -39.96 9.40
C ASP A 387 -6.08 -40.10 10.92
N ASP A 388 -5.79 -39.00 11.62
CA ASP A 388 -5.67 -38.98 13.08
C ASP A 388 -7.04 -38.88 13.76
N ALA A 389 -7.42 -39.94 14.48
CA ALA A 389 -8.69 -40.01 15.22
C ALA A 389 -8.73 -39.11 16.48
N GLU A 390 -7.57 -38.63 16.96
CA GLU A 390 -7.50 -37.71 18.10
C GLU A 390 -7.64 -36.24 17.67
N THR A 391 -7.53 -35.95 16.38
CA THR A 391 -7.67 -34.59 15.84
C THR A 391 -9.15 -34.16 15.84
N ILE A 392 -9.50 -33.25 16.75
CA ILE A 392 -10.88 -32.73 16.90
C ILE A 392 -11.17 -31.58 15.91
N MET A 393 -10.16 -30.76 15.60
CA MET A 393 -10.26 -29.61 14.71
C MET A 393 -9.47 -29.88 13.42
N HIS A 394 -10.16 -29.92 12.28
CA HIS A 394 -9.58 -30.29 11.00
C HIS A 394 -9.32 -29.06 10.14
N TRP A 395 -8.04 -28.66 10.07
CA TRP A 395 -7.51 -27.57 9.24
C TRP A 395 -7.49 -27.92 7.74
N ARG A 396 -8.66 -28.15 7.16
CA ARG A 396 -8.81 -28.48 5.74
C ARG A 396 -8.66 -27.22 4.89
N GLU A 397 -7.44 -26.94 4.48
CA GLU A 397 -7.06 -25.83 3.62
C GLU A 397 -7.45 -26.09 2.16
N LYS A 398 -8.36 -25.28 1.62
CA LYS A 398 -8.89 -25.42 0.26
C LYS A 398 -9.41 -24.08 -0.30
N PRO A 399 -9.51 -23.93 -1.63
CA PRO A 399 -10.03 -22.69 -2.25
C PRO A 399 -11.49 -22.35 -1.87
N THR A 400 -12.26 -23.36 -1.45
CA THR A 400 -13.66 -23.17 -1.03
C THR A 400 -13.83 -23.01 0.48
N GLY A 401 -12.75 -22.84 1.24
CA GLY A 401 -12.83 -22.59 2.68
C GLY A 401 -13.56 -21.29 2.97
N GLN A 402 -14.14 -21.16 4.16
CA GLN A 402 -14.81 -19.90 4.58
C GLN A 402 -14.25 -19.36 5.90
N HIS A 403 -13.09 -19.87 6.30
CA HIS A 403 -12.37 -19.40 7.45
C HIS A 403 -10.93 -19.07 7.06
N MET A 404 -10.42 -17.91 7.43
CA MET A 404 -9.01 -17.55 7.24
C MET A 404 -8.35 -17.52 8.61
N GLU A 405 -7.31 -18.34 8.76
CA GLU A 405 -6.48 -18.33 9.96
C GLU A 405 -5.25 -17.50 9.69
N LEU A 406 -5.00 -16.54 10.57
CA LEU A 406 -3.79 -15.74 10.60
C LEU A 406 -2.89 -16.24 11.74
N GLY A 407 -1.63 -15.80 11.75
CA GLY A 407 -0.82 -15.91 12.95
C GLY A 407 -1.33 -14.99 14.07
N ILE A 408 -0.51 -14.78 15.10
CA ILE A 408 -0.79 -13.78 16.15
C ILE A 408 -0.65 -12.38 15.52
N ALA A 409 -1.75 -11.91 14.93
CA ALA A 409 -1.76 -10.76 14.02
C ALA A 409 -3.13 -10.06 14.05
N GLU A 410 -3.45 -9.38 15.16
CA GLU A 410 -4.72 -8.67 15.30
C GLU A 410 -4.88 -7.52 14.31
N THR A 411 -3.79 -6.87 13.91
CA THR A 411 -3.80 -5.77 12.92
C THR A 411 -4.13 -6.32 11.54
N ASN A 412 -3.50 -7.43 11.14
CA ASN A 412 -3.80 -8.12 9.89
C ASN A 412 -5.25 -8.59 9.85
N LEU A 413 -5.78 -9.11 10.97
CA LEU A 413 -7.17 -9.52 11.06
C LEU A 413 -8.11 -8.37 10.70
N VAL A 414 -7.94 -7.20 11.33
CA VAL A 414 -8.87 -6.10 11.10
C VAL A 414 -8.70 -5.45 9.74
N GLY A 415 -7.47 -5.44 9.20
CA GLY A 415 -7.22 -5.07 7.80
C GLY A 415 -7.94 -6.00 6.84
N LEU A 416 -7.80 -7.31 7.03
CA LEU A 416 -8.42 -8.33 6.18
C LEU A 416 -9.95 -8.30 6.22
N ILE A 417 -10.58 -8.23 7.41
CA ILE A 417 -12.05 -8.15 7.48
C ILE A 417 -12.58 -6.83 6.93
N GLY A 418 -11.81 -5.73 7.01
CA GLY A 418 -12.14 -4.45 6.39
C GLY A 418 -12.23 -4.58 4.88
N GLU A 419 -11.23 -5.21 4.26
CA GLU A 419 -11.16 -5.38 2.81
C GLU A 419 -12.11 -6.46 2.28
N LEU A 420 -12.31 -7.57 3.01
CA LEU A 420 -13.40 -8.52 2.75
C LEU A 420 -14.76 -7.82 2.83
N GLY A 421 -14.92 -6.88 3.76
CA GLY A 421 -16.12 -6.09 3.95
C GLY A 421 -16.34 -5.01 2.90
N ALA A 422 -15.36 -4.76 2.03
CA ALA A 422 -15.45 -3.78 0.95
C ALA A 422 -15.70 -4.41 -0.42
N THR A 423 -15.67 -5.74 -0.51
CA THR A 423 -15.88 -6.55 -1.73
C THR A 423 -17.17 -6.21 -2.47
N TRP A 424 -18.24 -5.83 -1.75
CA TRP A 424 -19.52 -5.41 -2.34
C TRP A 424 -19.37 -4.24 -3.31
N SER A 425 -18.47 -3.31 -3.03
CA SER A 425 -18.28 -2.08 -3.82
C SER A 425 -17.14 -2.19 -4.83
N ARG A 426 -16.13 -3.04 -4.57
CA ARG A 426 -14.99 -3.20 -5.48
C ARG A 426 -15.21 -4.25 -6.56
N TRP A 427 -15.89 -5.33 -6.22
CA TRP A 427 -16.11 -6.47 -7.11
C TRP A 427 -17.58 -6.88 -7.20
N GLY A 428 -18.49 -6.09 -6.62
CA GLY A 428 -19.93 -6.35 -6.70
C GLY A 428 -20.39 -7.54 -5.86
N GLN A 429 -19.52 -8.15 -5.07
CA GLN A 429 -19.82 -9.38 -4.33
C GLN A 429 -19.84 -9.13 -2.82
N PRO A 430 -21.02 -8.96 -2.19
CA PRO A 430 -21.10 -8.74 -0.75
C PRO A 430 -20.75 -10.00 0.04
N LEU A 431 -19.86 -9.85 1.03
CA LEU A 431 -19.51 -10.85 2.03
C LEU A 431 -19.97 -10.40 3.43
N PHE A 432 -19.99 -11.34 4.38
CA PHE A 432 -20.25 -11.10 5.80
C PHE A 432 -19.02 -11.49 6.62
N PRO A 433 -17.98 -10.63 6.69
CA PRO A 433 -16.75 -10.91 7.41
C PRO A 433 -16.97 -10.83 8.93
N ILE A 434 -16.50 -11.83 9.66
CA ILE A 434 -16.56 -11.92 11.12
C ILE A 434 -15.16 -12.20 11.64
N GLY A 435 -14.53 -11.19 12.24
CA GLY A 435 -13.28 -11.34 12.98
C GLY A 435 -13.55 -11.81 14.40
N VAL A 436 -12.79 -12.78 14.90
CA VAL A 436 -12.81 -13.18 16.31
C VAL A 436 -11.42 -13.02 16.90
N MET A 437 -11.33 -12.45 18.10
CA MET A 437 -10.08 -12.26 18.84
C MET A 437 -10.37 -12.22 20.33
N TYR A 438 -9.35 -12.27 21.17
CA TYR A 438 -9.56 -12.08 22.61
C TYR A 438 -9.95 -10.62 22.90
N ASP A 439 -10.89 -10.45 23.83
CA ASP A 439 -11.41 -9.13 24.21
C ASP A 439 -10.31 -8.14 24.66
N PRO A 440 -9.30 -8.54 25.46
CA PRO A 440 -8.19 -7.65 25.80
C PRO A 440 -7.37 -7.11 24.61
N PHE A 441 -7.44 -7.75 23.43
CA PHE A 441 -6.68 -7.32 22.25
C PHE A 441 -7.48 -6.46 21.28
N VAL A 442 -8.77 -6.22 21.55
CA VAL A 442 -9.61 -5.34 20.71
C VAL A 442 -9.04 -3.93 20.60
N GLU A 443 -8.46 -3.39 21.68
CA GLU A 443 -7.85 -2.06 21.66
C GLU A 443 -6.65 -1.97 20.71
N ARG A 444 -5.90 -3.07 20.51
CA ARG A 444 -4.80 -3.14 19.53
C ARG A 444 -5.30 -3.02 18.10
N ALA A 445 -6.51 -3.48 17.84
CA ALA A 445 -7.09 -3.58 16.51
C ALA A 445 -8.01 -2.40 16.16
N LEU A 446 -8.29 -1.50 17.12
CA LEU A 446 -9.35 -0.51 16.99
C LEU A 446 -9.08 0.54 15.89
N GLU A 447 -7.86 1.07 15.80
CA GLU A 447 -7.53 2.06 14.76
C GLU A 447 -7.66 1.45 13.35
N PRO A 448 -6.97 0.36 12.99
CA PRO A 448 -7.11 -0.20 11.64
C PRO A 448 -8.52 -0.70 11.33
N TRP A 449 -9.28 -1.18 12.32
CA TRP A 449 -10.68 -1.55 12.11
C TRP A 449 -11.57 -0.34 11.81
N SER A 450 -11.45 0.73 12.61
CA SER A 450 -12.16 1.99 12.39
C SER A 450 -11.81 2.60 11.04
N TYR A 451 -10.54 2.51 10.65
CA TYR A 451 -10.07 2.96 9.34
C TYR A 451 -10.67 2.15 8.18
N GLY A 452 -10.78 0.82 8.34
CA GLY A 452 -11.48 -0.04 7.38
C GLY A 452 -12.95 0.33 7.20
N ILE A 453 -13.65 0.70 8.29
CA ILE A 453 -15.03 1.20 8.25
C ILE A 453 -15.10 2.54 7.50
N TYR A 454 -14.18 3.47 7.80
CA TYR A 454 -14.05 4.73 7.08
C TYR A 454 -13.86 4.52 5.56
N ALA A 455 -13.10 3.48 5.19
CA ALA A 455 -12.86 3.09 3.80
C ALA A 455 -14.06 2.37 3.14
N GLY A 456 -15.18 2.19 3.85
CA GLY A 456 -16.39 1.54 3.34
C GLY A 456 -16.49 0.04 3.60
N GLY A 457 -15.58 -0.51 4.41
CA GLY A 457 -15.63 -1.90 4.85
C GLY A 457 -16.78 -2.16 5.82
N GLN A 458 -17.45 -3.30 5.65
CA GLN A 458 -18.52 -3.78 6.52
C GLN A 458 -18.10 -5.09 7.17
N SER A 459 -17.94 -5.12 8.49
CA SER A 459 -17.49 -6.32 9.21
C SER A 459 -18.02 -6.35 10.64
N ILE A 460 -17.96 -7.53 11.25
CA ILE A 460 -18.25 -7.76 12.66
C ILE A 460 -16.96 -8.17 13.36
N LEU A 461 -16.61 -7.53 14.47
CA LEU A 461 -15.51 -7.95 15.33
C LEU A 461 -16.08 -8.49 16.65
N VAL A 462 -15.64 -9.69 17.05
CA VAL A 462 -16.07 -10.36 18.28
C VAL A 462 -14.87 -10.51 19.21
N GLY A 463 -14.86 -9.73 20.29
CA GLY A 463 -13.93 -9.87 21.41
C GLY A 463 -14.39 -10.97 22.36
N THR A 464 -13.72 -12.11 22.38
CA THR A 464 -14.05 -13.24 23.23
C THR A 464 -12.87 -14.20 23.45
N PRO A 465 -12.71 -14.84 24.62
CA PRO A 465 -13.43 -14.62 25.90
C PRO A 465 -13.32 -13.19 26.40
N SER A 466 -14.28 -12.75 27.21
CA SER A 466 -14.42 -11.36 27.65
C SER A 466 -14.76 -11.21 29.13
N GLY A 467 -14.37 -10.05 29.68
CA GLY A 467 -14.66 -9.65 31.05
C GLY A 467 -14.04 -10.55 32.14
N VAL A 468 -14.60 -10.49 33.35
CA VAL A 468 -14.10 -11.22 34.55
C VAL A 468 -14.06 -12.74 34.34
N THR A 469 -14.78 -13.27 33.35
CA THR A 469 -14.73 -14.71 33.01
C THR A 469 -13.37 -15.14 32.45
N LEU A 470 -12.53 -14.20 32.02
CA LEU A 470 -11.16 -14.43 31.56
C LEU A 470 -10.10 -14.27 32.68
N ALA A 471 -10.50 -14.02 33.93
CA ALA A 471 -9.58 -13.60 35.01
C ALA A 471 -8.42 -14.58 35.32
N ALA A 472 -8.48 -15.85 34.88
CA ALA A 472 -7.37 -16.77 35.05
C ALA A 472 -6.15 -16.42 34.15
N GLU A 473 -6.36 -15.68 33.07
CA GLU A 473 -5.30 -15.23 32.15
C GLU A 473 -4.58 -13.96 32.62
N GLY A 474 -5.15 -13.23 33.60
CA GLY A 474 -4.56 -11.99 34.14
C GLY A 474 -5.58 -10.88 34.35
#